data_AF-A0A239GFJ4-F1
#
_entry.id   AF-A0A239GFJ4-F1
#
_cell.length_a   1.000
_cell.length_b   1.000
_cell.length_c   1.000
_cell.angle_alpha   90.00
_cell.angle_beta   90.00
_cell.angle_gamma   90.00
#
_symmetry.space_group_name_H-M   'P 1'
#
loop_
_entity.id
_entity.type
_entity.pdbx_description
1 polymer ?
#
loop_
_entity_poly.entity_id
_entity_poly.type
_entity_poly.pdbx_seq_one_letter_code
_entity_poly.pdbx_strand_id
1 'polypeptide(L)'
;MSQTDELIAADFSGFRLVKQISGERIREERRRRQIKQVELADAIGVSLRWLREIEAGNQGARLDDHLAATIRLGLPASNIVLPVLFMAQRMPVPRLLLHTDLEAVERACVDLVAESTIRLVTEEMRPGWWDVK
;
A
#
# COMPACT_ATOMS: atom_id res chain seq x y z
N MET A 1 24.29 9.94 7.67
CA MET A 1 23.23 10.18 6.66
C MET A 1 22.50 11.44 7.10
N SER A 2 22.21 12.36 6.19
CA SER A 2 21.52 13.63 6.54
C SER A 2 20.04 13.35 6.81
N GLN A 3 19.38 14.09 7.72
CA GLN A 3 17.92 14.00 7.94
C GLN A 3 17.11 14.19 6.64
N THR A 4 17.64 14.94 5.68
CA THR A 4 17.01 15.17 4.37
C THR A 4 17.02 13.94 3.46
N ASP A 5 17.95 12.99 3.69
CA ASP A 5 18.01 11.74 2.93
C ASP A 5 16.97 10.71 3.39
N GLU A 6 16.32 10.92 4.56
CA GLU A 6 15.35 9.99 5.15
C GLU A 6 13.91 10.27 4.73
N LEU A 7 13.63 11.43 4.13
CA LEU A 7 12.30 11.88 3.75
C LEU A 7 12.24 12.10 2.23
N ILE A 8 11.21 11.56 1.60
CA ILE A 8 10.93 11.78 0.17
C ILE A 8 9.95 12.94 0.04
N ALA A 9 10.18 13.82 -0.92
CA ALA A 9 9.24 14.89 -1.24
C ALA A 9 7.84 14.34 -1.52
N ALA A 10 6.82 14.99 -0.95
CA ALA A 10 5.43 14.58 -1.02
C ALA A 10 4.74 14.97 -2.34
N ASP A 11 5.45 14.83 -3.47
CA ASP A 11 4.94 15.14 -4.79
C ASP A 11 4.71 13.86 -5.60
N PHE A 12 4.28 14.01 -6.86
CA PHE A 12 4.05 12.86 -7.74
C PHE A 12 5.32 12.05 -8.07
N SER A 13 6.52 12.55 -7.74
CA SER A 13 7.75 11.77 -7.88
C SER A 13 7.82 10.60 -6.90
N GLY A 14 7.14 10.71 -5.75
CA GLY A 14 7.07 9.65 -4.74
C GLY A 14 6.46 8.35 -5.28
N PHE A 15 5.52 8.45 -6.23
CA PHE A 15 4.94 7.27 -6.90
C PHE A 15 5.99 6.42 -7.61
N ARG A 16 7.06 7.04 -8.14
CA ARG A 16 8.11 6.29 -8.83
C ARG A 16 8.83 5.33 -7.89
N LEU A 17 9.16 5.82 -6.70
CA LEU A 17 9.86 5.05 -5.69
C LEU A 17 8.95 3.99 -5.06
N VAL A 18 7.68 4.31 -4.83
CA VAL A 18 6.68 3.33 -4.37
C VAL A 18 6.56 2.16 -5.35
N LYS A 19 6.47 2.42 -6.65
CA LYS A 19 6.42 1.37 -7.68
C LYS A 19 7.70 0.54 -7.72
N GLN A 20 8.85 1.18 -7.64
CA GLN A 20 10.14 0.48 -7.60
C GLN A 20 10.21 -0.50 -6.41
N ILE A 21 9.98 -0.01 -5.20
CA ILE A 21 10.15 -0.82 -3.98
C ILE A 21 9.06 -1.90 -3.88
N SER A 22 7.82 -1.60 -4.27
CA SER A 22 6.78 -2.63 -4.31
C SER A 22 7.09 -3.72 -5.34
N GLY A 23 7.60 -3.37 -6.52
CA GLY A 23 8.06 -4.34 -7.52
C GLY A 23 9.16 -5.28 -6.99
N GLU A 24 10.16 -4.70 -6.31
CA GLU A 24 11.23 -5.45 -5.65
C GLU A 24 10.68 -6.43 -4.60
N ARG A 25 9.80 -5.96 -3.71
CA ARG A 25 9.15 -6.79 -2.68
C ARG A 25 8.31 -7.92 -3.26
N ILE A 26 7.52 -7.65 -4.30
CA ILE A 26 6.72 -8.68 -5.00
C ILE A 26 7.66 -9.77 -5.53
N ARG A 27 8.73 -9.37 -6.22
CA ARG A 27 9.72 -10.30 -6.78
C ARG A 27 10.42 -11.12 -5.70
N GLU A 28 10.83 -10.49 -4.61
CA GLU A 28 11.51 -11.13 -3.48
C GLU A 28 10.61 -12.14 -2.80
N GLU A 29 9.37 -11.75 -2.47
CA GLU A 29 8.43 -12.65 -1.81
C GLU A 29 8.02 -13.82 -2.71
N ARG A 30 7.80 -13.55 -4.00
CA ARG A 30 7.55 -14.60 -4.99
C ARG A 30 8.70 -15.61 -5.02
N ARG A 31 9.95 -15.13 -5.06
CA ARG A 31 11.15 -15.98 -5.04
C ARG A 31 11.28 -16.76 -3.72
N ARG A 32 11.01 -16.11 -2.58
CA ARG A 32 11.03 -16.72 -1.25
C ARG A 32 10.07 -17.91 -1.17
N ARG A 33 8.89 -17.78 -1.77
CA ARG A 33 7.87 -18.84 -1.86
C ARG A 33 8.04 -19.79 -3.04
N GLN A 34 9.11 -19.64 -3.82
CA GLN A 34 9.41 -20.43 -5.02
C GLN A 34 8.29 -20.42 -6.09
N ILE A 35 7.49 -19.36 -6.13
CA ILE A 35 6.43 -19.19 -7.14
C ILE A 35 7.08 -18.72 -8.46
N LYS A 36 6.69 -19.32 -9.59
CA LYS A 36 7.16 -18.88 -10.91
C LYS A 36 6.43 -17.60 -11.33
N GLN A 37 7.09 -16.79 -12.16
CA GLN A 37 6.45 -15.59 -12.71
C GLN A 37 5.14 -15.93 -13.46
N VAL A 38 5.13 -17.00 -14.26
CA VAL A 38 3.91 -17.41 -14.98
C VAL A 38 2.75 -17.73 -14.03
N GLU A 39 3.02 -18.39 -12.90
CA GLU A 39 2.00 -18.76 -11.92
C GLU A 39 1.40 -17.53 -11.23
N LEU A 40 2.23 -16.55 -10.87
CA LEU A 40 1.73 -15.29 -10.30
C LEU A 40 0.98 -14.47 -11.36
N ALA A 41 1.48 -14.42 -12.59
CA ALA A 41 0.86 -13.67 -13.69
C ALA A 41 -0.54 -14.20 -13.99
N ASP A 42 -0.68 -15.53 -14.11
CA ASP A 42 -1.96 -16.20 -14.29
C ASP A 42 -2.90 -15.93 -13.12
N ALA A 43 -2.39 -15.98 -11.88
CA ALA A 43 -3.20 -15.77 -10.68
C ALA A 43 -3.73 -14.34 -10.51
N ILE A 44 -3.07 -13.34 -11.09
CA ILE A 44 -3.54 -11.94 -11.08
C ILE A 44 -4.12 -11.50 -12.43
N GLY A 45 -4.24 -12.41 -13.40
CA GLY A 45 -4.89 -12.16 -14.69
C GLY A 45 -4.08 -11.27 -15.65
N VAL A 46 -2.75 -11.34 -15.62
CA VAL A 46 -1.88 -10.54 -16.49
C VAL A 46 -0.91 -11.39 -17.31
N SER A 47 -0.36 -10.83 -18.39
CA SER A 47 0.68 -11.52 -19.16
C SER A 47 1.99 -11.67 -18.37
N LEU A 48 2.76 -12.72 -18.65
CA LEU A 48 4.10 -12.90 -18.09
C LEU A 48 5.01 -11.69 -18.34
N ARG A 49 4.91 -11.07 -19.53
CA ARG A 49 5.65 -9.85 -19.84
C ARG A 49 5.26 -8.73 -18.88
N TRP A 50 3.97 -8.54 -18.65
CA TRP A 50 3.49 -7.49 -17.76
C TRP A 50 3.92 -7.71 -16.31
N LEU A 51 3.89 -8.95 -15.82
CA LEU A 51 4.41 -9.24 -14.48
C LEU A 51 5.89 -8.86 -14.34
N ARG A 52 6.71 -9.05 -15.38
CA ARG A 52 8.12 -8.62 -15.35
C ARG A 52 8.25 -7.10 -15.21
N GLU A 53 7.38 -6.34 -15.87
CA GLU A 53 7.36 -4.87 -15.75
C GLU A 53 6.94 -4.43 -14.34
N ILE A 54 5.95 -5.11 -13.74
CA ILE A 54 5.52 -4.87 -12.35
C ILE A 54 6.69 -5.16 -11.39
N GLU A 55 7.32 -6.33 -11.49
CA GLU A 55 8.47 -6.72 -10.65
C GLU A 55 9.71 -5.85 -10.86
N ALA A 56 9.83 -5.18 -12.01
CA ALA A 56 10.88 -4.21 -12.29
C ALA A 56 10.55 -2.79 -11.80
N GLY A 57 9.33 -2.56 -11.32
CA GLY A 57 8.89 -1.23 -10.90
C GLY A 57 8.68 -0.25 -12.05
N ASN A 58 8.28 -0.75 -13.23
CA ASN A 58 8.05 0.08 -14.41
C ASN A 58 7.04 1.19 -14.09
N GLN A 59 7.36 2.43 -14.48
CA GLN A 59 6.51 3.58 -14.26
C GLN A 59 5.16 3.52 -15.01
N GLY A 60 5.11 2.77 -16.11
CA GLY A 60 3.89 2.48 -16.85
C GLY A 60 2.96 1.48 -16.15
N ALA A 61 3.48 0.64 -15.24
CA ALA A 61 2.64 -0.23 -14.41
C ALA A 61 1.81 0.61 -13.45
N ARG A 62 0.54 0.28 -13.30
CA ARG A 62 -0.37 1.05 -12.46
C ARG A 62 -0.30 0.56 -11.02
N LEU A 63 -0.73 1.37 -10.06
CA LEU A 63 -0.67 0.96 -8.65
C LEU A 63 -1.61 -0.21 -8.33
N ASP A 64 -2.74 -0.33 -9.02
CA ASP A 64 -3.65 -1.47 -8.93
C ASP A 64 -2.97 -2.78 -9.38
N ASP A 65 -2.09 -2.75 -10.39
CA ASP A 65 -1.29 -3.92 -10.76
C ASP A 65 -0.38 -4.38 -9.60
N HIS A 66 0.30 -3.43 -8.96
CA HIS A 66 1.16 -3.70 -7.81
C HIS A 66 0.36 -4.18 -6.59
N LEU A 67 -0.80 -3.57 -6.33
CA LEU A 67 -1.69 -3.97 -5.25
C LEU A 67 -2.23 -5.39 -5.46
N ALA A 68 -2.66 -5.74 -6.68
CA ALA A 68 -3.15 -7.08 -6.99
C ALA A 68 -2.09 -8.15 -6.70
N ALA A 69 -0.85 -7.95 -7.16
CA ALA A 69 0.26 -8.86 -6.88
C ALA A 69 0.60 -8.92 -5.37
N THR A 70 0.63 -7.77 -4.70
CA THR A 70 0.91 -7.66 -3.25
C THR A 70 -0.12 -8.43 -2.43
N ILE A 71 -1.41 -8.20 -2.68
CA ILE A 71 -2.52 -8.88 -2.01
C ILE A 71 -2.50 -10.37 -2.32
N ARG A 72 -2.24 -10.76 -3.58
CA ARG A 72 -2.18 -12.18 -3.97
C ARG A 72 -1.06 -12.94 -3.25
N LEU A 73 0.04 -12.26 -2.95
CA LEU A 73 1.14 -12.79 -2.16
C LEU A 73 0.91 -12.62 -0.65
N GLY A 74 -0.19 -12.02 -0.19
CA GLY A 74 -0.42 -11.77 1.24
C GLY A 74 0.64 -10.89 1.88
N LEU A 75 1.24 -9.98 1.10
CA LEU A 75 2.12 -8.93 1.61
C LEU A 75 1.26 -7.76 2.12
N PRO A 76 1.74 -7.00 3.11
CA PRO A 76 1.02 -5.81 3.57
C PRO A 76 0.89 -4.78 2.44
N ALA A 77 -0.34 -4.45 2.06
CA ALA A 77 -0.67 -3.43 1.06
C ALA A 77 -0.33 -2.01 1.55
N SER A 78 -0.21 -1.82 2.86
CA SER A 78 0.26 -0.61 3.55
C SER A 78 1.59 -0.07 3.02
N ASN A 79 2.48 -0.93 2.51
CA ASN A 79 3.73 -0.51 1.84
C ASN A 79 3.51 0.32 0.57
N ILE A 80 2.31 0.23 -0.03
CA ILE A 80 1.89 1.07 -1.15
C ILE A 80 0.97 2.16 -0.63
N VAL A 81 -0.08 1.80 0.13
CA VAL A 81 -1.17 2.70 0.51
C VAL A 81 -0.73 3.81 1.46
N LEU A 82 0.09 3.52 2.48
CA LEU A 82 0.53 4.55 3.42
C LEU A 82 1.38 5.64 2.75
N PRO A 83 2.40 5.32 1.93
CA PRO A 83 3.09 6.33 1.12
C PRO A 83 2.14 7.19 0.28
N VAL A 84 1.12 6.59 -0.34
CA VAL A 84 0.11 7.35 -1.09
C VAL A 84 -0.67 8.30 -0.18
N LEU A 85 -1.04 7.88 1.02
CA LEU A 85 -1.72 8.74 2.00
C LEU A 85 -0.84 9.92 2.44
N PHE A 86 0.46 9.69 2.68
CA PHE A 86 1.41 10.77 2.98
C PHE A 86 1.47 11.79 1.83
N MET A 87 1.61 11.32 0.58
CA MET A 87 1.59 12.20 -0.60
C MET A 87 0.26 12.97 -0.72
N ALA A 88 -0.87 12.31 -0.49
CA ALA A 88 -2.19 12.95 -0.54
C ALA A 88 -2.34 14.07 0.51
N GLN A 89 -1.72 13.91 1.68
CA GLN A 89 -1.67 14.91 2.74
C GLN A 89 -0.54 15.95 2.57
N ARG A 90 0.21 15.89 1.45
CA ARG A 90 1.40 16.73 1.20
C ARG A 90 2.45 16.62 2.30
N MET A 91 2.54 15.44 2.93
CA MET A 91 3.51 15.12 3.97
C MET A 91 4.70 14.36 3.37
N PRO A 92 5.95 14.71 3.71
CA PRO A 92 7.11 13.97 3.26
C PRO A 92 7.01 12.49 3.64
N VAL A 93 7.28 11.59 2.70
CA VAL A 93 7.17 10.15 2.94
C VAL A 93 8.46 9.66 3.62
N PRO A 94 8.40 9.07 4.82
CA PRO A 94 9.57 8.46 5.43
C PRO A 94 10.07 7.29 4.58
N ARG A 95 11.32 7.33 4.12
CA ARG A 95 11.90 6.24 3.31
C ARG A 95 11.86 4.90 4.02
N LEU A 96 12.03 4.91 5.34
CA LEU A 96 11.97 3.71 6.16
C LEU A 96 10.63 2.98 5.97
N LEU A 97 9.52 3.72 5.84
CA LEU A 97 8.18 3.18 5.60
C LEU A 97 8.13 2.24 4.39
N LEU A 98 8.93 2.50 3.35
CA LEU A 98 8.95 1.69 2.13
C LEU A 98 9.67 0.35 2.33
N HIS A 99 10.51 0.23 3.36
CA HIS A 99 11.34 -0.95 3.64
C HIS A 99 10.97 -1.68 4.94
N THR A 100 10.06 -1.13 5.75
CA THR A 100 9.61 -1.75 7.01
C THR A 100 8.55 -2.82 6.79
N ASP A 101 8.49 -3.80 7.68
CA ASP A 101 7.32 -4.66 7.80
C ASP A 101 6.17 -3.89 8.46
N LEU A 102 5.09 -3.72 7.72
CA LEU A 102 3.96 -2.88 8.10
C LEU A 102 2.71 -3.69 8.43
N GLU A 103 2.80 -5.00 8.61
CA GLU A 103 1.62 -5.83 8.92
C GLU A 103 0.87 -5.34 10.18
N ALA A 104 1.59 -5.08 11.27
CA ALA A 104 0.99 -4.57 12.51
C ALA A 104 0.38 -3.18 12.33
N VAL A 105 1.01 -2.32 11.53
CA VAL A 105 0.52 -0.98 11.22
C VAL A 105 -0.74 -1.06 10.36
N GLU A 106 -0.75 -1.95 9.37
CA GLU A 106 -1.92 -2.20 8.51
C GLU A 106 -3.12 -2.64 9.33
N ARG A 107 -2.93 -3.58 10.26
CA ARG A 107 -3.99 -3.99 11.20
C ARG A 107 -4.50 -2.81 12.02
N ALA A 108 -3.61 -2.05 12.64
CA ALA A 108 -3.98 -0.89 13.45
C ALA A 108 -4.73 0.18 12.64
N CYS A 109 -4.37 0.41 11.37
CA CYS A 109 -5.10 1.30 10.48
C CYS A 109 -6.52 0.80 10.20
N VAL A 110 -6.69 -0.50 9.92
CA VAL A 110 -8.02 -1.10 9.70
C VAL A 110 -8.89 -0.93 10.94
N ASP A 111 -8.35 -1.23 12.12
CA ASP A 111 -9.08 -1.11 13.39
C ASP A 111 -9.48 0.34 13.66
N LEU A 112 -8.56 1.30 13.48
CA LEU A 112 -8.83 2.73 13.64
C LEU A 112 -9.94 3.23 12.70
N VAL A 113 -9.88 2.84 11.42
CA VAL A 113 -10.88 3.25 10.42
C VAL A 113 -12.23 2.62 10.77
N ALA A 114 -12.27 1.33 11.08
CA ALA A 114 -13.49 0.62 11.43
C ALA A 114 -14.16 1.24 12.67
N GLU A 115 -13.40 1.48 13.74
CA GLU A 115 -13.90 2.13 14.95
C GLU A 115 -14.45 3.54 14.67
N SER A 116 -13.74 4.32 13.85
CA SER A 116 -14.16 5.68 13.50
C SER A 116 -15.44 5.68 12.68
N THR A 117 -15.58 4.78 11.71
CA THR A 117 -16.80 4.63 10.92
C THR A 117 -17.98 4.17 11.78
N ILE A 118 -17.77 3.21 12.69
CA ILE A 118 -18.83 2.76 13.61
C ILE A 118 -19.32 3.90 14.50
N ARG A 119 -18.41 4.73 15.04
CA ARG A 119 -18.79 5.91 15.83
C ARG A 119 -19.64 6.88 15.04
N LEU A 120 -19.23 7.23 13.82
CA LEU A 120 -19.97 8.15 12.94
C LEU A 120 -21.38 7.63 12.62
N VAL A 121 -21.49 6.36 12.22
CA VAL A 121 -22.79 5.73 11.95
C VAL A 121 -23.67 5.72 13.21
N THR A 122 -23.08 5.43 14.37
CA THR A 122 -23.82 5.41 15.64
C THR A 122 -24.33 6.81 16.01
N GLU A 123 -23.51 7.84 15.81
CA GLU A 123 -23.90 9.24 16.06
C GLU A 123 -25.02 9.69 15.12
N GLU A 124 -24.94 9.36 13.83
CA GLU A 124 -25.98 9.68 12.85
C GLU A 124 -27.31 8.95 13.15
N MET A 125 -27.24 7.73 13.70
CA MET A 125 -28.42 6.95 14.06
C MET A 125 -29.06 7.37 15.39
N ARG A 126 -28.44 8.26 16.19
CA ARG A 126 -29.07 8.79 17.41
C ARG A 126 -30.21 9.73 17.04
N PRO A 127 -31.48 9.39 17.34
CA PRO A 127 -32.59 10.28 17.02
C PRO A 127 -32.48 11.58 17.83
N GLY A 128 -32.74 12.73 17.21
CA GLY A 128 -32.60 14.05 17.87
C GLY A 128 -33.51 14.30 19.10
N TRP A 129 -34.37 13.34 19.44
CA TRP A 129 -35.18 13.35 20.66
C TRP A 129 -34.56 12.56 21.83
N TRP A 130 -33.37 11.95 21.66
CA TRP A 130 -32.59 11.31 22.74
C TRP A 130 -31.77 12.29 23.59
N ASP A 131 -31.58 13.53 23.14
CA ASP A 131 -30.82 14.56 23.89
C ASP A 131 -31.71 15.49 24.74
N VAL A 132 -32.99 15.13 24.96
CA VAL A 132 -33.88 15.91 25.82
C VAL A 132 -33.63 15.55 27.30
N LYS A 133 -32.90 16.42 28.01
CA LYS A 133 -32.98 16.56 29.47
C LYS A 133 -33.78 17.81 29.82
#